data_AF-A0A151A1K2-F1
#
_entry.id   AF-A0A151A1K2-F1
#
_cell.length_a   1.000
_cell.length_b   1.000
_cell.length_c   1.000
_cell.angle_alpha   90.00
_cell.angle_beta   90.00
_cell.angle_gamma   90.00
#
_symmetry.space_group_name_H-M   'P 1'
#
loop_
_entity.id
_entity.type
_entity.pdbx_description
1 polymer ?
#
loop_
_entity_poly.entity_id
_entity_poly.type
_entity_poly.pdbx_seq_one_letter_code
_entity_poly.pdbx_strand_id
1 'polypeptide(L)'
;MAERISKINRIEKSEEQIKAESLSEVTDAIAENKDSILKAINLVKALDDAKLLDAMSGAVNGRGVIANKFAVELNKEQYTGLISNMASLVFLLGDLNVDDLTTMLNKVSKGLRVANQANPNQKTSITGLMGVLRDDEMNKSLTYMLNMLRGMSRE
;
A
#
# COMPACT_ATOMS: atom_id res chain seq x y z
N MET A 1 -45.21 -5.02 70.92
CA MET A 1 -45.38 -5.68 69.61
C MET A 1 -45.56 -4.56 68.59
N ALA A 2 -44.67 -4.43 67.61
CA ALA A 2 -44.79 -3.39 66.58
C ALA A 2 -45.70 -3.87 65.46
N GLU A 3 -46.62 -3.02 65.01
CA GLU A 3 -47.58 -3.36 63.96
C GLU A 3 -46.89 -3.69 62.63
N ARG A 4 -47.42 -4.70 61.93
CA ARG A 4 -46.88 -5.21 60.68
C ARG A 4 -47.10 -4.18 59.57
N ILE A 5 -46.01 -3.72 58.96
CA ILE A 5 -46.05 -2.83 57.79
C ILE A 5 -46.81 -3.54 56.67
N SER A 6 -48.00 -3.05 56.33
CA SER A 6 -48.95 -3.72 55.42
C SER A 6 -49.03 -3.10 54.03
N LYS A 7 -48.29 -2.01 53.77
CA LYS A 7 -48.25 -1.34 52.47
C LYS A 7 -46.83 -0.93 52.11
N ILE A 8 -46.27 -1.60 51.11
CA ILE A 8 -45.06 -1.16 50.40
C ILE A 8 -45.55 -0.36 49.20
N ASN A 9 -45.49 0.97 49.27
CA ASN A 9 -45.76 1.82 48.11
C ASN A 9 -44.53 1.78 47.19
N ARG A 10 -44.61 0.99 46.12
CA ARG A 10 -43.58 0.98 45.07
C ARG A 10 -43.77 2.25 44.25
N ILE A 11 -42.79 3.16 44.34
CA ILE A 11 -42.77 4.36 43.50
C ILE A 11 -42.41 3.90 42.09
N GLU A 12 -43.40 3.77 41.22
CA GLU A 12 -43.14 3.57 39.79
C GLU A 12 -42.66 4.90 39.21
N LYS A 13 -41.39 4.94 38.82
CA LYS A 13 -40.79 6.11 38.17
C LYS A 13 -41.50 6.34 36.84
N SER A 14 -41.95 7.56 36.59
CA SER A 14 -42.53 7.91 35.30
C SER A 14 -41.45 7.88 34.21
N GLU A 15 -41.84 7.70 32.95
CA GLU A 15 -40.88 7.73 31.82
C GLU A 15 -40.05 9.01 31.78
N GLU A 16 -40.64 10.13 32.19
CA GLU A 16 -39.96 11.44 32.30
C GLU A 16 -38.89 11.44 33.40
N GLN A 17 -39.18 10.82 34.55
CA GLN A 17 -38.20 10.67 35.63
C GLN A 17 -37.05 9.74 35.23
N ILE A 18 -37.35 8.63 34.54
CA ILE A 18 -36.32 7.71 34.03
C ILE A 18 -35.44 8.43 33.00
N LYS A 19 -36.03 9.18 32.06
CA LYS A 19 -35.25 9.98 31.10
C LYS A 19 -34.35 11.00 31.79
N ALA A 20 -34.87 11.73 32.78
CA ALA A 20 -34.10 12.74 33.50
C ALA A 20 -32.92 12.12 34.26
N GLU A 21 -33.14 10.97 34.90
CA GLU A 21 -32.11 10.24 35.64
C GLU A 21 -31.06 9.64 34.70
N SER A 22 -31.46 9.05 33.57
CA SER A 22 -30.53 8.57 32.54
C SER A 22 -29.71 9.69 31.91
N LEU A 23 -30.30 10.87 31.71
CA LEU A 23 -29.57 12.06 31.25
C LEU A 23 -28.54 12.50 32.27
N SER A 24 -28.88 12.50 33.56
CA SER A 24 -27.94 12.81 34.65
C SER A 24 -26.80 11.80 34.67
N GLU A 25 -27.11 10.51 34.65
CA GLU A 25 -26.13 9.42 34.71
C GLU A 25 -25.16 9.47 33.52
N VAL A 26 -25.66 9.73 32.31
CA VAL A 26 -24.82 9.92 31.12
C VAL A 26 -23.96 11.19 31.25
N THR A 27 -24.52 12.28 31.78
CA THR A 27 -23.78 13.54 31.98
C THR A 27 -22.66 13.38 33.00
N ASP A 28 -22.92 12.68 34.11
CA ASP A 28 -21.95 12.40 35.16
C ASP A 28 -20.84 11.48 34.65
N ALA A 29 -21.17 10.42 33.92
CA ALA A 29 -20.20 9.53 33.30
C ALA A 29 -19.29 10.27 32.29
N ILE A 30 -19.86 11.21 31.52
CA ILE A 30 -19.09 12.08 30.61
C ILE A 30 -18.17 13.02 31.41
N ALA A 31 -18.67 13.61 32.50
CA ALA A 31 -17.91 14.53 33.33
C ALA A 31 -16.72 13.83 34.01
N GLU A 32 -16.91 12.62 34.54
CA GLU A 32 -15.84 11.81 35.14
C GLU A 32 -14.78 11.39 34.12
N ASN A 33 -15.18 11.15 32.86
CA ASN A 33 -14.30 10.70 31.80
C ASN A 33 -13.86 11.84 30.85
N LYS A 34 -14.01 13.10 31.28
CA LYS A 34 -13.76 14.29 30.47
C LYS A 34 -12.46 14.23 29.68
N ASP A 35 -11.34 13.90 30.34
CA ASP A 35 -10.03 13.89 29.69
C ASP A 35 -9.90 12.78 28.63
N SER A 36 -10.45 11.60 28.90
CA SER A 36 -10.47 10.49 27.95
C SER A 36 -11.36 10.80 26.74
N ILE A 37 -12.51 11.43 26.97
CA ILE A 37 -13.42 11.87 25.90
C ILE A 37 -12.78 12.96 25.05
N LEU A 38 -12.13 13.95 25.66
CA LEU A 38 -11.41 15.00 24.93
C LEU A 38 -10.27 14.41 24.09
N LYS A 39 -9.53 13.43 24.60
CA LYS A 39 -8.51 12.71 23.83
C LYS A 39 -9.10 11.94 22.65
N ALA A 40 -10.23 11.26 22.85
CA ALA A 40 -10.93 10.57 21.77
C ALA A 40 -11.43 11.54 20.70
N ILE A 41 -12.02 12.69 21.09
CA ILE A 41 -12.44 13.73 20.16
C ILE A 41 -11.25 14.28 19.36
N ASN A 42 -10.12 14.55 20.03
CA ASN A 42 -8.92 15.02 19.35
C ASN A 42 -8.34 13.98 18.39
N LEU A 43 -8.39 12.68 18.75
CA LEU A 43 -8.00 11.60 17.86
C LEU A 43 -8.91 11.53 16.64
N VAL A 44 -10.23 11.56 16.83
CA VAL A 44 -11.21 11.59 15.73
C VAL A 44 -10.95 12.79 14.83
N LYS A 45 -10.70 13.96 15.40
CA LYS A 45 -10.37 15.17 14.64
C LYS A 45 -9.06 15.04 13.85
N ALA A 46 -8.02 14.48 14.44
CA ALA A 46 -6.76 14.24 13.74
C ALA A 46 -6.91 13.24 12.58
N LEU A 47 -7.76 12.21 12.77
CA LEU A 47 -8.10 11.26 11.71
C LEU A 47 -8.94 11.91 10.60
N ASP A 48 -9.83 12.84 10.95
CA ASP A 48 -10.65 13.61 10.02
C ASP A 48 -9.81 14.59 9.19
N ASP A 49 -8.94 15.37 9.86
CA ASP A 49 -8.02 16.32 9.22
C ASP A 49 -7.07 15.61 8.23
N ALA A 50 -6.69 14.36 8.54
CA ALA A 50 -5.89 13.51 7.66
C ALA A 50 -6.70 12.83 6.54
N LYS A 51 -8.01 13.12 6.41
CA LYS A 51 -8.97 12.48 5.49
C LYS A 51 -9.07 10.95 5.64
N LEU A 52 -8.65 10.41 6.79
CA LEU A 52 -8.68 8.97 7.06
C LEU A 52 -10.10 8.50 7.36
N LEU A 53 -10.94 9.34 7.99
CA LEU A 53 -12.36 9.02 8.20
C LEU A 53 -13.10 8.90 6.87
N ASP A 54 -12.86 9.82 5.93
CA ASP A 54 -13.40 9.77 4.57
C ASP A 54 -12.91 8.54 3.80
N ALA A 55 -11.62 8.22 3.91
CA ALA A 55 -11.04 7.03 3.28
C ALA A 55 -11.66 5.74 3.84
N MET A 56 -11.85 5.64 5.16
CA MET A 56 -12.51 4.51 5.79
C MET A 56 -14.00 4.43 5.43
N SER A 57 -14.71 5.55 5.41
CA SER A 57 -16.11 5.62 5.00
C SER A 57 -16.27 5.22 3.52
N GLY A 58 -15.41 5.73 2.64
CA GLY A 58 -15.35 5.33 1.24
C GLY A 58 -14.98 3.86 1.05
N ALA A 59 -14.07 3.33 1.87
CA ALA A 59 -13.71 1.92 1.86
C ALA A 59 -14.89 1.03 2.31
N VAL A 60 -15.63 1.42 3.36
CA VAL A 60 -16.82 0.70 3.88
C VAL A 60 -17.99 0.75 2.91
N ASN A 61 -18.30 1.94 2.38
CA ASN A 61 -19.39 2.14 1.42
C ASN A 61 -19.03 1.56 0.02
N GLY A 62 -17.75 1.50 -0.32
CA GLY A 62 -17.22 0.95 -1.57
C GLY A 62 -16.97 -0.56 -1.57
N ARG A 63 -17.13 -1.28 -0.44
CA ARG A 63 -16.79 -2.71 -0.29
C ARG A 63 -17.41 -3.61 -1.35
N GLY A 64 -18.64 -3.34 -1.80
CA GLY A 64 -19.33 -4.22 -2.75
C GLY A 64 -18.86 -4.08 -4.20
N VAL A 65 -18.50 -2.86 -4.63
CA VAL A 65 -18.26 -2.57 -6.05
C VAL A 65 -16.77 -2.50 -6.38
N ILE A 66 -15.96 -1.97 -5.47
CA ILE A 66 -14.52 -1.79 -5.69
C ILE A 66 -13.78 -3.09 -5.39
N ALA A 67 -14.02 -3.71 -4.23
CA ALA A 67 -13.29 -4.92 -3.85
C ALA A 67 -13.57 -6.08 -4.82
N ASN A 68 -14.83 -6.26 -5.27
CA ASN A 68 -15.15 -7.37 -6.16
C ASN A 68 -14.60 -7.14 -7.58
N LYS A 69 -14.71 -5.93 -8.14
CA LYS A 69 -14.16 -5.64 -9.47
C LYS A 69 -12.63 -5.65 -9.49
N PHE A 70 -11.97 -5.03 -8.51
CA PHE A 70 -10.52 -5.04 -8.44
C PHE A 70 -9.97 -6.40 -8.07
N ALA A 71 -10.56 -7.13 -7.12
CA ALA A 71 -10.08 -8.47 -6.79
C ALA A 71 -10.25 -9.44 -7.97
N VAL A 72 -11.37 -9.38 -8.70
CA VAL A 72 -11.56 -10.21 -9.90
C VAL A 72 -10.59 -9.79 -11.01
N GLU A 73 -10.38 -8.49 -11.23
CA GLU A 73 -9.47 -7.99 -12.26
C GLU A 73 -8.01 -8.32 -11.95
N LEU A 74 -7.56 -8.11 -10.71
CA LEU A 74 -6.21 -8.40 -10.24
C LEU A 74 -5.91 -9.89 -10.16
N ASN A 75 -6.92 -10.75 -10.05
CA ASN A 75 -6.78 -12.20 -10.04
C ASN A 75 -6.74 -12.80 -11.46
N LYS A 76 -6.74 -11.97 -12.51
CA LYS A 76 -6.47 -12.45 -13.88
C LYS A 76 -5.01 -12.88 -14.02
N GLU A 77 -4.76 -13.95 -14.77
CA GLU A 77 -3.41 -14.48 -15.03
C GLU A 77 -2.41 -13.40 -15.50
N GLN A 78 -2.89 -12.43 -16.27
CA GLN A 78 -2.07 -11.31 -16.77
C GLN A 78 -1.42 -10.45 -15.66
N TYR A 79 -1.98 -10.46 -14.45
CA TYR A 79 -1.46 -9.71 -13.29
C TYR A 79 -0.85 -10.60 -12.21
N THR A 80 -1.01 -11.93 -12.29
CA THR A 80 -0.44 -12.86 -11.31
C THR A 80 1.07 -12.69 -11.16
N GLY A 81 1.79 -12.52 -12.27
CA GLY A 81 3.24 -12.26 -12.26
C GLY A 81 3.61 -10.87 -11.73
N LEU A 82 2.72 -9.88 -11.86
CA LEU A 82 2.93 -8.54 -11.30
C LEU A 82 2.76 -8.59 -9.78
N ILE A 83 1.70 -9.25 -9.29
CA ILE A 83 1.41 -9.38 -7.86
C ILE A 83 2.46 -10.22 -7.14
N SER A 84 2.88 -11.35 -7.72
CA SER A 84 3.88 -12.23 -7.11
C SER A 84 5.25 -11.55 -6.97
N ASN A 85 5.60 -10.66 -7.90
CA ASN A 85 6.89 -9.98 -7.91
C ASN A 85 6.84 -8.58 -7.25
N MET A 86 5.66 -7.99 -7.07
CA MET A 86 5.48 -6.66 -6.47
C MET A 86 6.05 -6.56 -5.06
N ALA A 87 5.85 -7.57 -4.22
CA ALA A 87 6.37 -7.59 -2.86
C ALA A 87 7.91 -7.49 -2.86
N SER A 88 8.57 -8.14 -3.82
CA SER A 88 10.03 -8.09 -3.99
C SER A 88 10.52 -6.75 -4.56
N LEU A 89 9.69 -6.06 -5.34
CA LEU A 89 10.02 -4.77 -5.93
C LEU A 89 9.81 -3.60 -4.96
N VAL A 90 8.85 -3.69 -4.03
CA VAL A 90 8.55 -2.60 -3.07
C VAL A 90 9.78 -2.20 -2.24
N PHE A 91 10.60 -3.16 -1.81
CA PHE A 91 11.83 -2.87 -1.07
C PHE A 91 12.92 -2.23 -1.92
N LEU A 92 12.90 -2.48 -3.23
CA LEU A 92 13.87 -1.93 -4.17
C LEU A 92 13.52 -0.49 -4.59
N LEU A 93 12.23 -0.12 -4.59
CA LEU A 93 11.77 1.20 -5.01
C LEU A 93 12.14 2.35 -4.06
N GLY A 94 12.52 2.05 -2.81
CA GLY A 94 12.90 3.08 -1.83
C GLY A 94 14.26 3.74 -2.15
N ASP A 95 15.20 2.97 -2.69
CA ASP A 95 16.58 3.40 -2.93
C ASP A 95 16.95 3.46 -4.43
N LEU A 96 16.09 2.97 -5.32
CA LEU A 96 16.36 2.92 -6.75
C LEU A 96 15.73 4.08 -7.52
N ASN A 97 16.51 4.67 -8.43
CA ASN A 97 15.97 5.53 -9.47
C ASN A 97 15.17 4.69 -10.48
N VAL A 98 13.84 4.84 -10.45
CA VAL A 98 12.89 4.09 -11.28
C VAL A 98 13.10 4.36 -12.78
N ASP A 99 13.49 5.58 -13.15
CA ASP A 99 13.69 5.96 -14.56
C ASP A 99 14.93 5.29 -15.16
N ASP A 100 16.03 5.25 -14.38
CA ASP A 100 17.27 4.59 -14.77
C ASP A 100 17.06 3.07 -14.89
N LEU A 101 16.37 2.47 -13.92
CA LEU A 101 16.02 1.05 -13.92
C LEU A 101 15.15 0.68 -15.14
N THR A 102 14.11 1.49 -15.41
CA THR A 102 13.23 1.29 -16.57
C THR A 102 14.03 1.36 -17.88
N THR A 103 14.92 2.34 -18.00
CA THR A 103 15.77 2.50 -19.17
C THR A 103 16.72 1.31 -19.36
N MET A 104 17.34 0.83 -18.27
CA MET A 104 18.19 -0.37 -18.30
C MET A 104 17.40 -1.60 -18.74
N LEU A 105 16.26 -1.88 -18.10
CA LEU A 105 15.43 -3.05 -18.40
C LEU A 105 14.96 -3.05 -19.86
N ASN A 106 14.57 -1.90 -20.40
CA ASN A 106 14.21 -1.76 -21.81
C ASN A 106 15.37 -2.07 -22.75
N LYS A 107 16.59 -1.60 -22.44
CA LYS A 107 17.79 -1.90 -23.23
C LYS A 107 18.15 -3.39 -23.16
N VAL A 108 18.09 -4.00 -21.98
CA VAL A 108 18.34 -5.44 -21.79
C VAL A 108 17.31 -6.28 -22.55
N SER A 109 16.03 -5.95 -22.44
CA SER A 109 14.94 -6.63 -23.14
C SER A 109 15.11 -6.58 -24.66
N LYS A 110 15.47 -5.41 -25.21
CA LYS A 110 15.82 -5.28 -26.64
C LYS A 110 17.00 -6.17 -27.02
N GLY A 111 18.06 -6.19 -26.20
CA GLY A 111 19.23 -7.06 -26.39
C GLY A 111 18.88 -8.55 -26.39
N LEU A 112 18.05 -8.99 -25.44
CA LEU A 112 17.56 -10.38 -25.38
C LEU A 112 16.76 -10.75 -26.63
N ARG A 113 15.93 -9.83 -27.15
CA ARG A 113 15.19 -10.07 -28.39
C ARG A 113 16.12 -10.27 -29.59
N VAL A 114 17.17 -9.45 -29.70
CA VAL A 114 18.19 -9.60 -30.76
C VAL A 114 18.96 -10.91 -30.59
N ALA A 115 19.34 -11.26 -29.36
CA ALA A 115 20.04 -12.50 -29.07
C ALA A 115 19.21 -13.75 -29.42
N ASN A 116 17.90 -13.73 -29.12
CA ASN A 116 17.00 -14.83 -29.46
C ASN A 116 16.75 -14.98 -30.98
N GLN A 117 17.01 -13.92 -31.76
CA GLN A 117 16.92 -13.96 -33.22
C GLN A 117 18.25 -14.39 -33.88
N ALA A 118 19.34 -14.38 -33.13
CA ALA A 118 20.65 -14.79 -33.63
C ALA A 118 20.70 -16.31 -33.82
N ASN A 119 21.51 -16.77 -34.77
CA ASN A 119 21.69 -18.19 -35.00
C ASN A 119 22.41 -18.83 -33.79
N PRO A 120 21.81 -19.81 -33.09
CA PRO A 120 22.37 -20.39 -31.88
C PRO A 120 23.71 -21.12 -32.11
N ASN A 121 24.01 -21.48 -33.36
CA ASN A 121 25.26 -22.16 -33.74
C ASN A 121 26.34 -21.18 -34.23
N GLN A 122 26.01 -19.90 -34.42
CA GLN A 122 26.95 -18.90 -34.89
C GLN A 122 27.85 -18.46 -33.75
N LYS A 123 29.15 -18.73 -33.89
CA LYS A 123 30.17 -18.30 -32.93
C LYS A 123 30.82 -17.01 -33.40
N THR A 124 31.04 -16.11 -32.44
CA THR A 124 31.84 -14.90 -32.68
C THR A 124 33.30 -15.30 -32.91
N SER A 125 33.82 -15.05 -34.11
CA SER A 125 35.23 -15.27 -34.44
C SER A 125 36.08 -14.03 -34.10
N ILE A 126 37.41 -14.21 -33.98
CA ILE A 126 38.36 -13.10 -33.70
C ILE A 126 38.24 -11.97 -34.74
N THR A 127 38.11 -12.32 -36.02
CA THR A 127 37.87 -11.35 -37.10
C THR A 127 36.53 -10.65 -36.96
N GLY A 128 35.49 -11.36 -36.48
CA GLY A 128 34.19 -10.78 -36.15
C GLY A 128 34.27 -9.77 -35.00
N LEU A 129 35.05 -10.05 -33.96
CA LEU A 129 35.30 -9.11 -32.86
C LEU A 129 35.99 -7.83 -33.34
N MET A 130 36.99 -7.96 -34.22
CA MET A 130 37.61 -6.77 -34.83
C MET A 130 36.61 -5.95 -35.66
N GLY A 131 35.66 -6.60 -36.34
CA GLY A 131 34.55 -5.91 -37.01
C GLY A 131 33.68 -5.14 -36.01
N VAL A 132 33.29 -5.77 -34.91
CA VAL A 132 32.49 -5.15 -33.83
C VAL A 132 33.19 -3.93 -33.21
N LEU A 133 34.51 -3.96 -33.06
CA LEU A 133 35.28 -2.83 -32.52
C LEU A 133 35.40 -1.65 -33.50
N ARG A 134 35.33 -1.92 -34.81
CA ARG A 134 35.39 -0.90 -35.87
C ARG A 134 34.04 -0.26 -36.16
N ASP A 135 32.96 -0.93 -35.80
CA ASP A 135 31.60 -0.38 -35.90
C ASP A 135 31.38 0.66 -34.78
N ASP A 136 31.04 1.89 -35.16
CA ASP A 136 30.92 3.02 -34.23
C ASP A 136 29.80 2.82 -33.19
N GLU A 137 28.70 2.17 -33.54
CA GLU A 137 27.57 1.95 -32.65
C GLU A 137 27.88 0.85 -31.61
N MET A 138 28.48 -0.24 -32.08
CA MET A 138 28.94 -1.34 -31.24
C MET A 138 30.09 -0.91 -30.33
N ASN A 139 31.04 -0.11 -30.82
CA ASN A 139 32.15 0.41 -30.02
C ASN A 139 31.64 1.30 -28.88
N LYS A 140 30.69 2.21 -29.15
CA LYS A 140 30.05 3.04 -28.11
C LYS A 140 29.31 2.18 -27.08
N SER A 141 28.59 1.17 -27.54
CA SER A 141 27.86 0.24 -26.66
C SER A 141 28.80 -0.57 -25.77
N LEU A 142 29.92 -1.06 -26.31
CA LEU A 142 30.96 -1.76 -25.57
C LEU A 142 31.63 -0.82 -24.54
N THR A 143 31.93 0.42 -24.94
CA THR A 143 32.49 1.44 -24.05
C THR A 143 31.55 1.76 -22.89
N TYR A 144 30.25 1.91 -23.16
CA TYR A 144 29.23 2.08 -22.12
C TYR A 144 29.22 0.91 -21.13
N MET A 145 29.21 -0.33 -21.65
CA MET A 145 29.22 -1.53 -20.81
C MET A 145 30.48 -1.62 -19.93
N LEU A 146 31.66 -1.32 -20.49
CA LEU A 146 32.91 -1.29 -19.74
C LEU A 146 32.90 -0.22 -18.64
N ASN A 147 32.33 0.97 -18.90
CA ASN A 147 32.21 2.01 -17.89
C ASN A 147 31.18 1.66 -16.79
N MET A 148 30.09 0.98 -17.15
CA MET A 148 29.14 0.44 -16.17
C MET A 148 29.84 -0.57 -15.25
N LEU A 149 30.59 -1.52 -15.81
CA LEU A 149 31.37 -2.50 -15.02
C LEU A 149 32.42 -1.83 -14.13
N ARG A 150 33.10 -0.78 -14.62
CA ARG A 150 34.02 0.04 -13.82
C ARG A 150 33.31 0.76 -12.66
N GLY A 151 32.07 1.19 -12.86
CA GLY A 151 31.26 1.79 -11.79
C GLY A 151 30.88 0.77 -10.72
N MET A 152 30.53 -0.45 -11.11
CA MET A 152 30.18 -1.53 -10.19
C MET A 152 31.37 -2.02 -9.34
N SER A 153 32.61 -1.84 -9.81
CA SER A 153 33.82 -2.27 -9.09
C SER A 153 34.41 -1.19 -8.17
N ARG A 154 33.82 0.01 -8.14
CA ARG A 154 34.26 1.10 -7.27
C ARG A 154 33.46 0.98 -5.96
N GLU A 155 34.18 0.92 -4.84
CA GLU A 155 33.60 1.08 -3.50
C GLU A 155 33.00 2.47 -3.32
#